data_AF-A0A382NX26-F1
#
_entry.id   AF-A0A382NX26-F1
#
_cell.length_a   1.000
_cell.length_b   1.000
_cell.length_c   1.000
_cell.angle_alpha   90.00
_cell.angle_beta   90.00
_cell.angle_gamma   90.00
#
_symmetry.space_group_name_H-M   'P 1'
#
loop_
_entity.id
_entity.type
_entity.pdbx_description
1 polymer ?
#
loop_
_entity_poly.entity_id
_entity_poly.type
_entity_poly.pdbx_seq_one_letter_code
_entity_poly.pdbx_strand_id
1 'polypeptide(L)'
;MSYKNLSEFISFLDSKNQVQYIDAQVSRDLEISEVTDRAVKSGGPVLYFRNVEGFTIPVVTNLFGTHQRMAWALGVENTDDLTQKVRDILGIVKTPPQSMLDKLKTLKDMASLARTQPKRISSAPCQEIVKTGQDANLNHLPHLTCWPMDGG
;
A
#
# COMPACT_ATOMS: atom_id res chain seq x y z
N MET A 1 8.79 8.25 5.41
CA MET A 1 7.84 7.61 4.47
C MET A 1 7.59 8.58 3.34
N SER A 2 7.61 8.11 2.10
CA SER A 2 7.49 8.99 0.92
C SER A 2 6.08 9.57 0.73
N TYR A 3 5.07 8.92 1.31
CA TYR A 3 3.68 9.36 1.29
C TYR A 3 3.12 9.29 2.72
N LYS A 4 2.22 10.22 3.07
CA LYS A 4 1.60 10.25 4.40
C LYS A 4 0.43 9.28 4.52
N ASN A 5 -0.23 8.96 3.42
CA ASN A 5 -1.38 8.06 3.35
C ASN A 5 -1.56 7.48 1.93
N LEU A 6 -2.52 6.56 1.77
CA LEU A 6 -2.81 5.91 0.50
C LEU A 6 -3.31 6.90 -0.57
N SER A 7 -4.12 7.89 -0.19
CA SER A 7 -4.65 8.87 -1.14
C SER A 7 -3.54 9.69 -1.79
N GLU A 8 -2.55 10.13 -1.01
CA GLU A 8 -1.36 10.81 -1.55
C GLU A 8 -0.57 9.91 -2.52
N PHE A 9 -0.45 8.61 -2.22
CA PHE A 9 0.22 7.67 -3.11
C PHE A 9 -0.55 7.47 -4.42
N ILE A 10 -1.88 7.34 -4.36
CA ILE A 10 -2.73 7.23 -5.56
C ILE A 10 -2.61 8.51 -6.40
N SER A 11 -2.65 9.71 -5.80
CA SER A 11 -2.45 10.97 -6.53
C SER A 11 -1.07 11.06 -7.18
N PHE A 12 -0.03 10.55 -6.52
CA PHE A 12 1.29 10.45 -7.12
C PHE A 12 1.27 9.53 -8.35
N LEU A 13 0.67 8.34 -8.26
CA LEU A 13 0.55 7.42 -9.39
C LEU A 13 -0.26 8.03 -10.54
N ASP A 14 -1.35 8.74 -10.23
CA ASP A 14 -2.18 9.43 -11.22
C ASP A 14 -1.36 10.50 -11.97
N SER A 15 -0.53 11.27 -11.25
CA SER A 15 0.41 12.23 -11.87
C SER A 15 1.44 11.59 -12.82
N LYS A 16 1.63 10.27 -12.71
CA LYS A 16 2.50 9.45 -13.58
C LYS A 16 1.71 8.70 -14.67
N ASN A 17 0.41 9.00 -14.84
CA ASN A 17 -0.50 8.28 -15.73
C ASN A 17 -0.55 6.77 -15.43
N GLN A 18 -0.47 6.41 -14.15
CA GLN A 18 -0.49 5.01 -13.70
C GLN A 18 -1.83 4.59 -13.10
N VAL A 19 -2.85 5.45 -13.15
CA VAL A 19 -4.19 5.16 -12.64
C VAL A 19 -5.19 5.23 -13.78
N GLN A 20 -6.02 4.21 -13.91
CA GLN A 20 -7.18 4.19 -14.78
C GLN A 20 -8.44 4.24 -13.92
N TYR A 21 -9.22 5.30 -14.09
CA TYR A 21 -10.54 5.40 -13.50
C TYR A 21 -11.56 4.65 -14.35
N ILE A 22 -12.39 3.82 -13.70
CA ILE A 22 -13.41 2.98 -14.33
C ILE A 22 -14.77 3.41 -13.81
N ASP A 23 -15.56 4.00 -14.71
CA ASP A 23 -16.91 4.52 -14.44
C ASP A 23 -18.04 3.57 -14.83
N ALA A 24 -17.72 2.59 -15.68
CA ALA A 24 -18.62 1.50 -15.98
C ALA A 24 -19.02 0.81 -14.67
N GLN A 25 -20.30 0.48 -14.54
CA GLN A 25 -20.76 -0.34 -13.44
C GLN A 25 -20.09 -1.71 -13.53
N VAL A 26 -19.49 -2.14 -12.43
CA VAL A 26 -18.82 -3.44 -12.33
C VAL A 26 -19.31 -4.21 -11.10
N SER A 27 -19.38 -5.52 -11.24
CA SER A 27 -19.67 -6.41 -10.13
C SER A 27 -18.42 -6.72 -9.31
N ARG A 28 -18.58 -6.76 -7.99
CA ARG A 28 -17.55 -7.29 -7.06
C ARG A 28 -17.40 -8.81 -7.17
N ASP A 29 -18.38 -9.48 -7.75
CA ASP A 29 -18.41 -10.92 -7.91
C ASP A 29 -17.72 -11.25 -9.24
N LEU A 30 -16.46 -11.69 -9.13
CA LEU A 30 -15.58 -12.14 -10.23
C LEU A 30 -15.12 -11.05 -11.22
N GLU A 31 -15.96 -10.06 -11.54
CA GLU A 31 -15.70 -9.13 -12.64
C GLU A 31 -14.52 -8.19 -12.37
N ILE A 32 -14.49 -7.53 -11.20
CA ILE A 32 -13.32 -6.72 -10.78
C ILE A 32 -12.04 -7.57 -10.80
N SER A 33 -12.13 -8.84 -10.40
CA SER A 33 -11.00 -9.76 -10.32
C SER A 33 -10.48 -10.14 -11.71
N GLU A 34 -11.37 -10.45 -12.66
CA GLU A 34 -11.02 -10.74 -14.05
C GLU A 34 -10.35 -9.53 -14.73
N VAL A 35 -10.90 -8.32 -14.55
CA VAL A 35 -10.29 -7.09 -15.10
C VAL A 35 -8.92 -6.84 -14.47
N THR A 36 -8.81 -7.04 -13.16
CA THR A 36 -7.54 -6.90 -12.42
C THR A 36 -6.50 -7.91 -12.90
N ASP A 37 -6.88 -9.17 -13.11
CA ASP A 37 -6.00 -10.24 -13.58
C ASP A 37 -5.39 -9.92 -14.95
N ARG A 38 -6.22 -9.45 -15.90
CA ARG A 38 -5.73 -9.00 -17.21
C ARG A 38 -4.75 -7.84 -17.08
N ALA A 39 -5.08 -6.85 -16.25
CA ALA A 39 -4.21 -5.69 -16.03
C ALA A 39 -2.88 -6.08 -15.37
N VAL A 40 -2.87 -7.00 -14.40
CA VAL A 40 -1.63 -7.51 -13.80
C VAL A 40 -0.76 -8.18 -14.87
N LYS A 41 -1.35 -9.11 -15.64
CA LYS A 41 -0.62 -9.91 -16.65
C LYS A 41 -0.07 -9.07 -17.80
N SER A 42 -0.70 -7.94 -18.12
CA SER A 42 -0.22 -7.01 -19.14
C SER A 42 0.67 -5.89 -18.60
N GLY A 43 0.99 -5.87 -17.29
CA GLY A 43 1.71 -4.75 -16.66
C GLY A 43 0.93 -3.42 -16.68
N GLY A 44 -0.40 -3.49 -16.76
CA GLY A 44 -1.33 -2.37 -16.84
C GLY A 44 -1.36 -1.46 -15.61
N PRO A 45 -2.18 -0.39 -15.66
CA PRO A 45 -2.26 0.62 -14.61
C PRO A 45 -2.98 0.10 -13.35
N VAL A 46 -2.91 0.89 -12.29
CA VAL A 46 -3.83 0.79 -11.14
C VAL A 46 -5.26 0.98 -11.65
N LEU A 47 -6.19 0.18 -11.15
CA LEU A 47 -7.59 0.26 -11.53
C LEU A 47 -8.38 0.86 -10.37
N TYR A 48 -9.07 1.97 -10.64
CA TYR A 48 -9.91 2.66 -9.66
C TYR A 48 -11.37 2.55 -10.10
N PHE A 49 -12.09 1.58 -9.56
CA PHE A 49 -13.50 1.32 -9.83
C PHE A 49 -14.37 2.24 -8.99
N ARG A 50 -15.02 3.21 -9.65
CA ARG A 50 -15.87 4.21 -8.97
C ARG A 50 -17.32 3.79 -8.83
N ASN A 51 -17.76 2.80 -9.60
CA ASN A 51 -19.14 2.35 -9.67
C ASN A 51 -19.22 0.84 -9.47
N VAL A 52 -19.26 0.42 -8.21
CA VAL A 52 -19.38 -1.00 -7.84
C VAL A 52 -20.84 -1.31 -7.53
N GLU A 53 -21.39 -2.32 -8.18
CA GLU A 53 -22.81 -2.68 -8.08
C GLU A 53 -23.24 -2.91 -6.62
N GLY A 54 -24.19 -2.10 -6.14
CA GLY A 54 -24.72 -2.20 -4.77
C GLY A 54 -23.90 -1.52 -3.68
N PHE A 55 -22.78 -0.85 -4.02
CA PHE A 55 -21.90 -0.20 -3.04
C PHE A 55 -21.63 1.27 -3.38
N THR A 56 -21.50 2.09 -2.34
CA THR A 56 -21.05 3.49 -2.46
C THR A 56 -19.54 3.64 -2.29
N ILE A 57 -18.88 2.59 -1.78
CA ILE A 57 -17.44 2.57 -1.52
C ILE A 57 -16.73 2.12 -2.81
N PRO A 58 -15.78 2.90 -3.36
CA PRO A 58 -15.03 2.50 -4.53
C PRO A 58 -14.04 1.37 -4.21
N VAL A 59 -13.63 0.64 -5.24
CA VAL A 59 -12.60 -0.41 -5.12
C VAL A 59 -11.37 0.00 -5.93
N VAL A 60 -10.19 -0.14 -5.32
CA VAL A 60 -8.91 0.12 -6.00
C VAL A 60 -8.09 -1.16 -6.00
N THR A 61 -7.67 -1.61 -7.18
CA THR A 61 -6.85 -2.82 -7.35
C THR A 61 -5.59 -2.53 -8.16
N ASN A 62 -4.70 -3.52 -8.27
CA ASN A 62 -3.48 -3.46 -9.07
C ASN A 62 -2.46 -2.36 -8.67
N LEU A 63 -2.59 -1.79 -7.45
CA LEU A 63 -1.71 -0.74 -6.90
C LEU A 63 -0.23 -1.09 -7.05
N PHE A 64 0.12 -2.34 -6.78
CA PHE A 64 1.50 -2.85 -6.78
C PHE A 64 1.80 -3.80 -7.95
N GLY A 65 1.00 -3.77 -9.01
CA GLY A 65 1.09 -4.72 -10.14
C GLY A 65 2.35 -4.65 -11.00
N THR A 66 3.28 -3.73 -10.72
CA THR A 66 4.57 -3.64 -11.43
C THR A 66 5.71 -3.38 -10.45
N HIS A 67 6.92 -3.79 -10.82
CA HIS A 67 8.14 -3.51 -10.04
C HIS A 67 8.34 -2.02 -9.81
N GLN A 68 8.04 -1.18 -10.81
CA GLN A 68 8.16 0.28 -10.71
C GLN A 68 7.20 0.86 -9.66
N ARG A 69 5.92 0.41 -9.64
CA ARG A 69 4.96 0.88 -8.64
C ARG A 69 5.32 0.41 -7.23
N MET A 70 5.87 -0.79 -7.08
CA MET A 70 6.43 -1.23 -5.80
C MET A 70 7.62 -0.38 -5.35
N ALA A 71 8.57 -0.09 -6.25
CA ALA A 71 9.71 0.77 -5.95
C ALA A 71 9.24 2.14 -5.43
N TRP A 72 8.31 2.79 -6.14
CA TRP A 72 7.76 4.07 -5.72
C TRP A 72 7.04 3.98 -4.38
N ALA A 73 6.21 2.95 -4.14
CA ALA A 73 5.54 2.73 -2.85
C ALA A 73 6.53 2.67 -1.68
N LEU A 74 7.72 2.12 -1.93
CA LEU A 74 8.82 2.00 -0.97
C LEU A 74 9.74 3.23 -0.92
N GLY A 75 9.46 4.25 -1.74
CA GLY A 75 10.19 5.50 -1.76
C GLY A 75 11.55 5.43 -2.45
N VAL A 76 11.69 4.55 -3.44
CA VAL A 76 12.88 4.38 -4.27
C VAL A 76 12.50 4.38 -5.75
N GLU A 77 13.45 4.69 -6.63
CA GLU A 77 13.19 4.62 -8.07
C GLU A 77 13.30 3.18 -8.59
N ASN A 78 14.22 2.38 -8.04
CA ASN A 78 14.39 0.98 -8.42
C ASN A 78 14.36 0.07 -7.19
N THR A 79 13.85 -1.15 -7.35
CA THR A 79 13.76 -2.14 -6.26
C THR A 79 15.13 -2.58 -5.73
N ASP A 80 16.17 -2.49 -6.54
CA ASP A 80 17.54 -2.84 -6.16
C ASP A 80 18.10 -1.90 -5.08
N ASP A 81 17.72 -0.61 -5.13
CA ASP A 81 18.11 0.40 -4.15
C ASP A 81 17.56 0.09 -2.75
N LEU A 82 16.41 -0.59 -2.67
CA LEU A 82 15.82 -1.02 -1.40
C LEU A 82 16.68 -2.12 -0.76
N THR A 83 17.16 -3.07 -1.56
CA THR A 83 17.93 -4.21 -1.05
C THR A 83 19.20 -3.73 -0.38
N GLN A 84 19.82 -2.66 -0.91
CA GLN A 84 20.96 -2.04 -0.26
C GLN A 84 20.59 -1.40 1.09
N LYS A 85 19.52 -0.61 1.15
CA LYS A 85 19.03 -0.02 2.41
C LYS A 85 18.70 -1.07 3.48
N VAL A 86 18.07 -2.19 3.09
CA VAL A 86 17.73 -3.28 4.01
C VAL A 86 18.99 -3.99 4.51
N ARG A 87 19.97 -4.24 3.64
CA ARG A 87 21.27 -4.80 4.03
C ARG A 87 22.00 -3.89 5.02
N ASP A 88 21.96 -2.57 4.79
CA ASP A 88 22.60 -1.60 5.68
C ASP A 88 21.96 -1.63 7.08
N ILE A 89 20.62 -1.68 7.17
CA ILE A 89 19.89 -1.80 8.44
C ILE A 89 20.23 -3.10 9.17
N LEU A 90 20.23 -4.24 8.46
CA LEU A 90 20.54 -5.54 9.06
C LEU A 90 22.02 -5.69 9.46
N GLY A 91 22.93 -5.02 8.75
CA GLY A 91 24.36 -4.99 9.07
C GLY A 91 24.64 -4.31 10.41
N ILE A 92 23.89 -3.25 10.74
CA ILE A 92 24.02 -2.51 12.02
C ILE A 92 23.74 -3.41 13.23
N VAL A 93 22.84 -4.39 13.10
CA VAL A 93 22.47 -5.30 14.20
C VAL A 93 23.56 -6.36 14.47
N LYS A 94 24.43 -6.65 13.50
CA LYS A 94 25.32 -7.81 13.55
C LYS A 94 26.72 -7.56 14.12
N THR A 95 27.15 -6.32 14.34
CA THR A 95 28.54 -6.04 14.73
C THR A 95 28.62 -5.07 15.91
N PRO A 96 29.09 -5.51 17.10
CA PRO A 96 29.27 -4.61 18.23
C PRO A 96 30.41 -3.61 17.93
N PRO A 97 30.21 -2.29 18.15
CA PRO A 97 31.19 -1.26 17.81
C PRO A 97 32.42 -1.37 18.72
N GLN A 98 33.61 -1.46 18.13
CA GLN A 98 34.86 -1.60 18.88
C GLN A 98 35.63 -0.28 19.03
N SER A 99 35.44 0.68 18.11
CA SER A 99 36.10 2.00 18.13
C SER A 99 35.17 3.15 18.55
N MET A 100 35.76 4.27 19.00
CA MET A 100 35.03 5.51 19.33
C MET A 100 34.31 6.11 18.11
N LEU A 101 34.89 5.96 16.91
CA LEU A 101 34.25 6.35 15.64
C LEU A 101 33.03 5.45 15.33
N ASP A 102 33.14 4.15 15.60
CA ASP A 102 32.04 3.22 15.39
C ASP A 102 30.87 3.55 16.31
N LYS A 103 31.13 3.90 17.57
CA LYS A 103 30.10 4.33 18.52
C LYS A 103 29.33 5.57 18.03
N LEU A 104 30.01 6.55 17.43
CA LEU A 104 29.36 7.74 16.86
C LEU A 104 28.48 7.37 15.65
N LYS A 105 28.95 6.47 14.79
CA LYS A 105 28.17 5.94 13.67
C LYS A 105 26.93 5.19 14.17
N THR A 106 27.09 4.29 15.15
CA THR A 106 25.99 3.56 15.80
C THR A 106 24.97 4.51 16.44
N LEU A 107 25.40 5.60 17.09
CA LEU A 107 24.49 6.62 17.64
C LEU A 107 23.66 7.30 16.56
N LYS A 108 24.28 7.68 15.43
CA LYS A 108 23.58 8.27 14.28
C LYS A 108 22.57 7.29 13.67
N ASP A 109 22.97 6.03 13.56
CA ASP A 109 22.13 4.95 13.04
C ASP A 109 20.95 4.65 13.97
N MET A 110 21.17 4.61 15.28
CA MET A 110 20.12 4.49 16.28
C MET A 110 19.16 5.69 16.25
N ALA A 111 19.65 6.91 16.07
CA ALA A 111 18.80 8.09 15.91
C ALA A 111 17.95 8.01 14.63
N SER A 112 18.48 7.43 13.56
CA SER A 112 17.74 7.15 12.33
C SER A 112 16.62 6.12 12.57
N LEU A 113 16.92 5.03 13.28
CA LEU A 113 15.94 4.00 13.68
C LEU A 113 14.88 4.56 14.66
N ALA A 114 15.25 5.45 15.57
CA ALA A 114 14.29 6.11 16.46
C ALA A 114 13.27 6.95 15.67
N ARG A 115 13.67 7.53 14.52
CA ARG A 115 12.78 8.28 13.63
C ARG A 115 11.80 7.39 12.84
N THR A 116 12.01 6.07 12.80
CA THR A 116 11.09 5.13 12.16
C THR A 116 10.01 4.60 13.11
N GLN A 117 10.06 4.96 14.40
CA GLN A 117 9.06 4.54 15.37
C GLN A 117 7.67 5.13 15.04
N PRO A 118 6.59 4.32 15.04
CA PRO A 118 5.24 4.81 14.84
C PRO A 118 4.87 5.87 15.89
N LYS A 119 4.25 6.96 15.44
CA LYS A 119 3.69 7.97 16.33
C LYS A 119 2.25 7.62 16.64
N ARG A 120 1.90 7.50 17.92
CA ARG A 120 0.51 7.32 18.36
C ARG A 120 -0.20 8.66 18.35
N ILE A 121 -1.37 8.70 17.74
CA ILE A 121 -2.27 9.85 17.72
C ILE A 121 -3.65 9.44 18.25
N SER A 122 -4.39 10.39 18.81
CA SER A 122 -5.71 10.14 19.43
C SER A 122 -6.88 10.27 18.46
N SER A 123 -6.69 10.99 17.35
CA SER A 123 -7.69 11.23 16.31
C SER A 123 -7.05 11.07 14.93
N ALA A 124 -7.71 10.36 14.03
CA ALA A 124 -7.26 10.11 12.66
C ALA A 124 -8.45 9.98 11.69
N PRO A 125 -8.27 10.25 10.38
CA PRO A 125 -9.35 10.10 9.39
C PRO A 125 -9.99 8.71 9.34
N CYS A 126 -9.22 7.64 9.66
CA CYS A 126 -9.76 6.28 9.74
C CYS A 126 -10.77 6.06 10.89
N GLN A 127 -11.01 7.07 11.72
CA GLN A 127 -11.96 7.04 12.85
C GLN A 127 -13.21 7.90 12.58
N GLU A 128 -13.37 8.48 11.38
CA GLU A 128 -14.51 9.37 11.07
C GLU A 128 -15.86 8.64 11.04
N ILE A 129 -15.89 7.39 10.58
CA ILE A 129 -17.10 6.56 10.52
C ILE A 129 -16.88 5.33 11.39
N VAL A 130 -17.62 5.25 12.50
CA VAL A 130 -17.52 4.15 13.47
C VAL A 130 -18.86 3.42 13.53
N LYS A 131 -18.85 2.13 13.17
CA LYS A 131 -19.98 1.22 13.34
C LYS A 131 -19.60 0.14 14.35
N THR A 132 -20.41 -0.04 15.39
CA THR A 132 -20.13 -0.98 16.50
C THR A 132 -21.36 -1.79 16.86
N GLY A 133 -21.18 -2.95 17.51
CA GLY A 133 -22.29 -3.78 17.95
C GLY A 133 -23.10 -4.30 16.75
N GLN A 134 -24.41 -4.08 16.76
CA GLN A 134 -25.30 -4.55 15.69
C GLN A 134 -25.07 -3.83 14.36
N ASP A 135 -24.53 -2.60 14.38
CA ASP A 135 -24.21 -1.86 13.17
C ASP A 135 -22.92 -2.34 12.48
N ALA A 136 -22.12 -3.17 13.17
CA ALA A 136 -20.87 -3.73 12.66
C ALA A 136 -21.14 -4.87 11.65
N ASN A 137 -21.61 -4.49 10.47
CA ASN A 137 -21.94 -5.40 9.38
C ASN A 137 -20.96 -5.21 8.21
N LEU A 138 -20.20 -6.28 7.89
CA LEU A 138 -19.20 -6.31 6.82
C LEU A 138 -19.83 -6.29 5.41
N ASN A 139 -21.12 -6.61 5.28
CA ASN A 139 -21.83 -6.56 4.00
C ASN A 139 -21.99 -5.14 3.45
N HIS A 140 -21.63 -4.10 4.23
CA HIS A 140 -21.51 -2.74 3.71
C HIS A 140 -20.23 -2.50 2.90
N LEU A 141 -19.25 -3.41 2.96
CA LEU A 141 -17.98 -3.30 2.24
C LEU A 141 -18.02 -4.15 0.96
N PRO A 142 -17.47 -3.66 -0.15
CA PRO A 142 -17.41 -4.38 -1.42
C PRO A 142 -16.31 -5.45 -1.38
N HIS A 143 -16.48 -6.47 -0.53
CA HIS A 143 -15.60 -7.63 -0.52
C HIS A 143 -15.71 -8.38 -1.84
N LEU A 144 -14.58 -8.79 -2.41
CA LEU A 144 -14.53 -9.40 -3.73
C LEU A 144 -14.65 -10.91 -3.61
N THR A 145 -15.48 -11.52 -4.44
CA THR A 145 -15.33 -12.94 -4.79
C THR A 145 -14.34 -13.00 -5.94
N CYS A 146 -13.21 -13.66 -5.73
CA CYS A 146 -12.08 -13.60 -6.67
C CYS A 146 -12.17 -14.69 -7.73
N TRP A 147 -12.59 -15.89 -7.33
CA TRP A 147 -12.69 -17.05 -8.20
C TRP A 147 -14.06 -17.74 -8.09
N PRO A 148 -14.52 -18.42 -9.14
CA PRO A 148 -15.86 -19.03 -9.17
C PRO A 148 -16.15 -20.04 -8.04
N MET A 149 -15.11 -20.61 -7.45
CA MET A 149 -15.20 -21.65 -6.42
C MET A 149 -14.66 -21.18 -5.06
N ASP A 150 -14.49 -19.87 -4.86
CA ASP A 150 -14.15 -19.32 -3.55
C ASP A 150 -15.26 -19.65 -2.53
N GLY A 151 -14.87 -20.04 -1.31
CA GLY A 151 -15.80 -20.43 -0.25
C GLY A 151 -16.48 -19.25 0.47
N GLY A 152 -16.16 -18.03 0.08
CA GLY A 152 -16.45 -16.78 0.81
C GLY A 152 -15.20 -15.99 1.15
#